data_AF-A0A7V5K2J1-F1
#
_entry.id   AF-A0A7V5K2J1-F1
#
_cell.length_a   1.000
_cell.length_b   1.000
_cell.length_c   1.000
_cell.angle_alpha   90.00
_cell.angle_beta   90.00
_cell.angle_gamma   90.00
#
_symmetry.space_group_name_H-M   'P 1'
#
loop_
_entity.id
_entity.type
_entity.pdbx_description
1 polymer ?
#
loop_
_entity_poly.entity_id
_entity_poly.type
_entity_poly.pdbx_seq_one_letter_code
_entity_poly.pdbx_strand_id
1 'polypeptide(L)' 'MASELREGEHVLLIDQKSREFLVRLEHGKRFHSHHGFVEHDRVIGQQEGSTVRSSMGSPFLVLRP' A
#
# COMPACT_ATOMS: atom_id res chain seq x y z
N MET A 1 10.51 10.37 12.05
CA MET A 1 10.66 8.92 12.30
C MET A 1 9.54 8.23 11.57
N ALA A 2 9.85 7.27 10.70
CA ALA A 2 8.80 6.51 10.01
C ALA A 2 7.98 5.76 11.07
N SER A 3 6.66 5.81 10.94
CA SER A 3 5.76 5.17 11.90
C SER A 3 5.03 4.02 11.24
N GLU A 4 4.67 3.04 12.06
CA GLU A 4 3.98 1.84 11.60
C GLU A 4 2.57 2.17 11.12
N LEU A 5 2.21 1.59 9.98
CA LEU A 5 0.90 1.71 9.35
C LEU A 5 -0.07 0.72 9.99
N ARG A 6 -1.29 1.18 10.28
CA ARG A 6 -2.28 0.41 11.03
C ARG A 6 -3.56 0.24 10.25
N GLU A 7 -4.32 -0.80 10.61
CA GLU A 7 -5.69 -0.97 10.13
C GLU A 7 -6.55 0.27 10.43
N GLY A 8 -7.42 0.63 9.49
CA GLY A 8 -8.30 1.79 9.57
C GLY A 8 -7.67 3.08 9.06
N GLU A 9 -6.36 3.13 8.87
CA GLU A 9 -5.68 4.31 8.31
C GLU A 9 -5.87 4.41 6.80
N HIS A 10 -5.84 5.64 6.29
CA HIS A 10 -5.76 5.91 4.86
C HIS A 10 -4.30 6.07 4.46
N VAL A 11 -3.91 5.41 3.37
CA VAL A 11 -2.58 5.47 2.80
C VAL A 11 -2.66 5.71 1.30
N LEU A 12 -1.64 6.35 0.76
CA LEU A 12 -1.39 6.45 -0.66
C LEU A 12 -0.50 5.30 -1.10
N LEU A 13 -0.96 4.53 -2.07
CA LEU A 13 -0.13 3.61 -2.84
C LEU A 13 0.30 4.31 -4.11
N ILE A 14 1.60 4.55 -4.26
CA ILE A 14 2.18 5.23 -5.42
C ILE A 14 2.91 4.20 -6.26
N ASP A 15 2.49 4.05 -7.51
CA ASP A 15 3.14 3.12 -8.43
C ASP A 15 4.39 3.71 -9.11
N GLN A 16 5.06 2.91 -9.93
CA GLN A 16 6.24 3.34 -10.71
C GLN A 16 5.95 4.44 -11.73
N LYS A 17 4.69 4.68 -12.08
CA LYS A 17 4.24 5.74 -12.99
C LYS A 17 3.79 6.98 -12.23
N SER A 18 4.11 7.08 -10.94
CA SER A 18 3.68 8.15 -10.04
C SER A 18 2.16 8.32 -9.97
N ARG A 19 1.39 7.23 -10.18
CA ARG A 19 -0.05 7.21 -9.96
C ARG A 19 -0.32 6.94 -8.50
N GLU A 20 -1.07 7.83 -7.87
CA GLU A 20 -1.42 7.77 -6.46
C GLU A 20 -2.81 7.16 -6.28
N PHE A 21 -2.92 6.16 -5.41
CA PHE A 21 -4.17 5.51 -5.09
C PHE A 21 -4.42 5.63 -3.59
N LEU A 22 -5.48 6.35 -3.21
CA LEU A 22 -5.90 6.43 -1.81
C LEU A 22 -6.64 5.16 -1.41
N VAL A 23 -6.11 4.45 -0.42
CA VAL A 23 -6.62 3.16 0.04
C VAL A 23 -6.77 3.20 1.56
N ARG A 24 -7.89 2.68 2.06
CA ARG A 24 -8.08 2.43 3.50
C ARG A 24 -7.56 1.04 3.85
N LEU A 25 -6.64 0.96 4.81
CA LEU A 25 -6.11 -0.31 5.28
C LEU A 25 -7.17 -1.07 6.07
N GLU A 26 -7.35 -2.34 5.71
CA GLU A 26 -8.39 -3.23 6.24
C GLU A 26 -7.87 -4.65 6.16
N HIS A 27 -7.95 -5.41 7.26
CA HIS A 27 -7.46 -6.80 7.25
C HIS A 27 -8.21 -7.68 6.24
N GLY A 28 -7.48 -8.55 5.55
CA GLY A 28 -8.03 -9.48 4.54
C GLY A 28 -8.54 -8.81 3.25
N LYS A 29 -8.40 -7.49 3.11
CA LYS A 29 -8.77 -6.76 1.89
C LYS A 29 -7.60 -6.66 0.91
N ARG A 30 -7.95 -6.37 -0.35
CA ARG A 30 -7.01 -6.25 -1.47
C ARG A 30 -7.32 -5.02 -2.30
N PHE A 31 -6.30 -4.22 -2.56
CA PHE A 31 -6.32 -3.16 -3.56
C PHE A 31 -6.02 -3.77 -4.93
N HIS A 32 -6.90 -3.55 -5.92
CA HIS A 32 -6.71 -4.07 -7.28
C HIS A 32 -6.24 -2.96 -8.21
N SER A 33 -5.23 -3.28 -9.02
CA SER A 33 -4.68 -2.41 -10.05
C SER A 33 -4.51 -3.16 -11.37
N HIS A 34 -4.18 -2.43 -12.43
CA HIS A 34 -3.80 -3.05 -13.71
C HIS A 34 -2.54 -3.93 -13.62
N HIS A 35 -1.74 -3.78 -12.56
CA HIS A 35 -0.51 -4.54 -12.33
C HIS A 35 -0.67 -5.57 -11.21
N GLY A 36 -1.87 -6.14 -11.08
CA GLY A 36 -2.21 -7.11 -10.04
C GLY A 36 -2.78 -6.43 -8.78
N PHE A 37 -2.75 -7.14 -7.66
CA PHE A 37 -3.34 -6.67 -6.40
C PHE A 37 -2.29 -6.53 -5.30
N VAL A 38 -2.53 -5.61 -4.37
CA VAL A 38 -1.76 -5.46 -3.12
C VAL A 38 -2.67 -5.91 -1.97
N GLU A 39 -2.21 -6.89 -1.19
CA GLU A 39 -2.90 -7.31 0.03
C GLU A 39 -2.68 -6.26 1.11
N HIS A 40 -3.75 -5.79 1.75
CA HIS A 40 -3.65 -4.79 2.81
C HIS A 40 -2.84 -5.32 3.99
N ASP A 41 -2.92 -6.62 4.25
CA ASP A 41 -2.13 -7.32 5.27
C ASP A 41 -0.61 -7.22 5.05
N ARG A 42 -0.16 -6.97 3.81
CA ARG A 42 1.26 -6.72 3.51
C ARG A 42 1.69 -5.29 3.77
N VAL A 43 0.74 -4.38 3.96
CA VAL A 43 0.96 -2.95 4.20
C VAL A 43 0.80 -2.64 5.69
N ILE A 44 -0.20 -3.23 6.34
CA ILE A 44 -0.39 -3.13 7.79
C ILE A 44 0.85 -3.71 8.49
N GLY A 45 1.37 -2.99 9.48
CA GLY A 45 2.60 -3.34 10.20
C GLY A 45 3.89 -2.88 9.51
N GLN A 46 3.82 -2.40 8.26
CA GLN A 46 4.97 -1.80 7.60
C GLN A 46 5.18 -0.36 8.06
N GLN A 47 6.41 0.12 7.94
CA GLN A 47 6.71 1.53 8.16
C GLN A 47 6.22 2.39 6.99
N GLU A 48 5.74 3.59 7.29
CA GLU A 48 5.52 4.64 6.31
C GLU A 48 6.78 4.88 5.45
N GLY A 49 6.60 5.06 4.14
CA GLY A 49 7.69 5.17 3.17
C GLY A 49 8.25 3.82 2.72
N SER A 50 7.70 2.70 3.21
CA SER A 50 8.06 1.37 2.72
C SER A 50 7.55 1.11 1.30
N THR A 51 8.22 0.20 0.61
CA THR A 51 7.77 -0.31 -0.70
C THR A 51 7.20 -1.70 -0.54
N VAL A 52 5.96 -1.90 -0.99
CA VAL A 52 5.31 -3.21 -1.07
C VAL A 52 5.21 -3.66 -2.52
N ARG A 53 5.06 -4.97 -2.76
CA ARG A 53 4.91 -5.53 -4.10
C ARG A 53 3.50 -6.05 -4.31
N SER A 54 2.94 -5.79 -5.49
CA SER A 54 1.71 -6.43 -5.92
C SER A 54 1.92 -7.93 -6.18
N SER A 55 0.82 -8.65 -6.39
CA SER A 55 0.82 -10.06 -6.80
C SER A 55 1.61 -10.33 -8.08
N MET A 56 1.77 -9.33 -8.95
CA MET A 56 2.57 -9.42 -10.18
C MET A 56 4.00 -8.87 -10.01
N GLY A 57 4.42 -8.55 -8.78
CA GLY A 57 5.77 -8.10 -8.45
C GLY A 57 6.04 -6.62 -8.64
N SER A 58 5.06 -5.84 -9.14
CA SER A 58 5.19 -4.40 -9.33
C SER A 58 5.31 -3.69 -7.97
N PRO A 59 6.30 -2.80 -7.78
CA PRO A 59 6.49 -2.10 -6.53
C PRO A 59 5.52 -0.92 -6.40
N PHE A 60 5.06 -0.69 -5.17
CA PHE A 60 4.25 0.44 -4.75
C PHE A 60 4.87 1.06 -3.50
N LEU A 61 5.10 2.38 -3.53
CA LEU A 61 5.49 3.14 -2.37
C LEU A 61 4.25 3.43 -1.52
N VAL A 62 4.35 3.24 -0.21
CA VAL A 62 3.25 3.51 0.72
C VAL A 62 3.54 4.76 1.53
N LEU A 63 2.68 5.76 1.45
CA LEU A 63 2.79 7.01 2.21
C LEU A 63 1.46 7.30 2.94
N ARG A 64 1.50 8.08 4.02
CA ARG A 64 0.28 8.71 4.50
C ARG A 64 -0.04 9.95 3.65
N PRO A 65 -1.33 10.24 3.41
CA PRO A 65 -1.75 11.47 2.74
C PRO A 65 -1.47 12.71 3.60
#